data_AF-A0A2G2WHB8-F1
#
_entry.id   AF-A0A2G2WHB8-F1
#
_cell.length_a   1.000
_cell.length_b   1.000
_cell.length_c   1.000
_cell.angle_alpha   90.00
_cell.angle_beta   90.00
_cell.angle_gamma   90.00
#
_symmetry.space_group_name_H-M   'P 1'
#
loop_
_entity.id
_entity.type
_entity.pdbx_description
1 polymer ?
#
loop_
_entity_poly.entity_id
_entity_poly.type
_entity_poly.pdbx_seq_one_letter_code
_entity_poly.pdbx_strand_id
1 'polypeptide(L)'
;ARGLKKHLKRLNAPKHWMLDKLGGAFAPKPSSGPHKSRECLPLIIILRNRLKYALTYREVISILMQRQVLVDGKVRTDKTYPAGFMDVVSIPKTNGSFRFLYDTKGRFRLHSLRDEEAKFKLCKVRSVQFGQKGIPYLNTYDGRTIRYPDPLIKANDTIKLDLESSKIVDFIKFDVGNVVMNREKHKGSFETVHIQDAQGHEFATRLGNVFTLGKGTKPWVSLPKGKGIKLSIIEEARKRLAAQSATTARGLKKHLKRLNAPKHWMLDKLGGAFAPKPSSGPHKSRECLPLIIILRNRLKYALTYREVISILMQRQVLVDGKVRTDKTYPAGFMDVVSIPKTNESFRLLYDTKGRFRLHSLRDEEAKFKLCKVRSVQFGQKGIPYLNTYDGRTIRYPDPLIKANDTIKLDLESNKIVDFIKFDVGNVVMVTGGRNRGRVGVIKNREKHKGSFETVHIQDAQGHEFATRLGNVFTLGKGTKPWVSLPKGKGIKLSIIEEARKRLAAQSATTA
;
A
#
# COMPACT_ATOMS: atom_id res chain seq x y z
N ALA A 1 -28.50 -35.34 -40.44
CA ALA A 1 -27.40 -35.73 -39.53
C ALA A 1 -26.26 -34.71 -39.58
N ARG A 2 -26.13 -33.81 -38.59
CA ARG A 2 -24.96 -32.90 -38.49
C ARG A 2 -24.00 -33.51 -37.46
N GLY A 3 -22.82 -33.94 -37.90
CA GLY A 3 -21.79 -34.51 -37.03
C GLY A 3 -21.46 -33.62 -35.82
N LEU A 4 -21.13 -34.25 -34.70
CA LEU A 4 -20.73 -33.59 -33.45
C LEU A 4 -19.61 -32.56 -33.71
N LYS A 5 -19.92 -31.26 -33.61
CA LYS A 5 -18.91 -30.18 -33.71
C LYS A 5 -17.81 -30.41 -32.68
N LYS A 6 -16.58 -30.71 -33.14
CA LYS A 6 -15.39 -31.02 -32.32
C LYS A 6 -14.84 -29.83 -31.51
N HIS A 7 -15.23 -28.60 -31.87
CA HIS A 7 -14.73 -27.36 -31.25
C HIS A 7 -15.87 -26.43 -30.82
N LEU A 8 -15.65 -25.72 -29.71
CA LEU A 8 -16.55 -24.68 -29.19
C LEU A 8 -15.95 -23.29 -29.45
N LYS A 9 -16.76 -22.32 -29.88
CA LYS A 9 -16.30 -20.91 -29.95
C LYS A 9 -15.95 -20.43 -28.54
N ARG A 10 -14.80 -19.79 -28.35
CA ARG A 10 -14.32 -19.36 -27.01
C ARG A 10 -15.28 -18.43 -26.29
N LEU A 11 -15.98 -17.57 -27.02
CA LEU A 11 -17.01 -16.69 -26.47
C LEU A 11 -18.18 -17.44 -25.82
N ASN A 12 -18.47 -18.65 -26.30
CA ASN A 12 -19.53 -19.51 -25.78
C ASN A 12 -19.01 -20.47 -24.70
N ALA A 13 -17.72 -20.41 -24.37
CA ALA A 13 -17.16 -21.22 -23.30
C ALA A 13 -17.64 -20.69 -21.93
N PRO A 14 -17.98 -21.57 -20.98
CA PRO A 14 -18.33 -21.15 -19.62
C PRO A 14 -17.26 -20.25 -19.00
N LYS A 15 -17.67 -19.18 -18.30
CA LYS A 15 -16.74 -18.21 -17.68
C LYS A 15 -15.73 -18.87 -16.72
N HIS A 16 -16.10 -19.98 -16.07
CA HIS A 16 -15.22 -20.72 -15.17
C HIS A 16 -14.08 -21.46 -15.89
N TRP A 17 -14.10 -21.56 -17.23
CA TRP A 17 -12.99 -22.09 -18.02
C TRP A 17 -11.78 -21.17 -18.07
N MET A 18 -11.90 -19.90 -17.65
CA MET A 18 -10.82 -18.90 -17.57
C MET A 18 -9.79 -19.08 -18.70
N LEU A 19 -10.30 -19.09 -19.93
CA LEU A 19 -9.47 -19.17 -21.12
C LEU A 19 -8.74 -17.84 -21.29
N ASP A 20 -7.50 -17.91 -21.75
CA ASP A 20 -6.74 -16.71 -22.08
C ASP A 20 -7.45 -15.93 -23.20
N LYS A 21 -7.52 -14.60 -23.04
CA LYS A 21 -8.18 -13.68 -23.97
C LYS A 21 -7.37 -13.51 -25.27
N LEU A 22 -6.06 -13.80 -25.23
CA LEU A 22 -5.13 -13.67 -26.37
C LEU A 22 -4.99 -14.97 -27.19
N GLY A 23 -5.75 -16.02 -26.87
CA GLY A 23 -5.71 -17.28 -27.63
C GLY A 23 -6.67 -17.30 -28.84
N GLY A 24 -6.45 -18.22 -29.79
CA GLY A 24 -7.27 -18.35 -31.01
C GLY A 24 -8.77 -18.59 -30.78
N ALA A 25 -9.61 -18.37 -31.81
CA ALA A 25 -11.07 -18.26 -31.71
C ALA A 25 -11.84 -19.47 -31.13
N PHE A 26 -11.22 -20.66 -31.09
CA PHE A 26 -11.85 -21.90 -30.66
C PHE A 26 -11.20 -22.50 -29.40
N ALA A 27 -12.01 -23.23 -28.63
CA ALA A 27 -11.58 -24.04 -27.49
C ALA A 27 -11.94 -25.53 -27.71
N PRO A 28 -11.15 -26.46 -27.15
CA PRO A 28 -11.51 -27.87 -27.10
C PRO A 28 -12.86 -28.05 -26.39
N LYS A 29 -13.78 -28.76 -27.03
CA LYS A 29 -15.07 -29.13 -26.42
C LYS A 29 -14.90 -30.44 -25.64
N PRO A 30 -15.43 -30.56 -24.41
CA PRO A 30 -15.44 -31.82 -23.68
C PRO A 30 -16.19 -32.91 -24.44
N SER A 31 -15.70 -34.15 -24.37
CA SER A 31 -16.37 -35.34 -24.89
C SER A 31 -17.62 -35.67 -24.05
N SER A 32 -18.50 -36.55 -24.55
CA SER A 32 -19.60 -37.07 -23.74
C SER A 32 -19.04 -37.90 -22.60
N GLY A 33 -19.48 -37.64 -21.37
CA GLY A 33 -18.93 -38.28 -20.19
C GLY A 33 -19.76 -38.02 -18.93
N PRO A 34 -19.19 -38.28 -17.74
CA PRO A 34 -19.93 -38.27 -16.47
C PRO A 34 -20.51 -36.90 -16.10
N HIS A 35 -19.88 -35.81 -16.57
CA HIS A 35 -20.23 -34.45 -16.20
C HIS A 35 -20.84 -33.68 -17.38
N LYS A 36 -21.76 -32.76 -17.08
CA LYS A 36 -22.31 -31.83 -18.08
C LYS A 36 -21.22 -30.89 -18.57
N SER A 37 -21.29 -30.47 -19.83
CA SER A 37 -20.31 -29.55 -20.45
C SER A 37 -20.12 -28.20 -19.73
N ARG A 38 -21.12 -27.76 -18.96
CA ARG A 38 -21.08 -26.54 -18.14
C ARG A 38 -20.55 -26.75 -16.71
N GLU A 39 -20.23 -27.98 -16.34
CA GLU A 39 -19.80 -28.39 -14.99
C GLU A 39 -18.45 -29.13 -15.02
N CYS A 40 -17.76 -29.10 -16.16
CA CYS A 40 -16.49 -29.78 -16.36
C CYS A 40 -15.46 -28.93 -17.12
N LEU A 41 -14.20 -29.35 -17.03
CA LEU A 41 -13.09 -28.91 -17.86
C LEU A 41 -12.50 -30.12 -18.60
N PRO A 42 -12.18 -29.98 -19.89
CA PRO A 42 -11.50 -31.04 -20.61
C PRO A 42 -10.04 -31.16 -20.14
N LEU A 43 -9.50 -32.38 -20.04
CA LEU A 43 -8.14 -32.65 -19.57
C LEU A 43 -7.07 -31.82 -20.25
N ILE A 44 -7.23 -31.54 -21.54
CA ILE A 44 -6.30 -30.73 -22.31
C ILE A 44 -6.16 -29.28 -21.78
N ILE A 45 -7.24 -28.69 -21.28
CA ILE A 45 -7.21 -27.34 -20.67
C ILE A 45 -6.61 -27.41 -19.27
N ILE A 46 -6.84 -28.51 -18.55
CA ILE A 46 -6.36 -28.71 -17.18
C ILE A 46 -4.83 -28.79 -17.18
N LEU A 47 -4.25 -29.69 -17.97
CA LEU A 47 -2.81 -29.92 -18.01
C LEU A 47 -2.04 -28.69 -18.50
N ARG A 48 -2.56 -28.00 -19.52
CA ARG A 48 -1.91 -26.81 -20.10
C ARG A 48 -2.16 -25.53 -19.32
N ASN A 49 -3.42 -25.16 -19.11
CA ASN A 49 -3.75 -23.81 -18.65
C ASN A 49 -3.84 -23.70 -17.12
N ARG A 50 -4.11 -24.81 -16.41
CA ARG A 50 -4.25 -24.80 -14.95
C ARG A 50 -2.99 -25.27 -14.25
N LEU A 51 -2.51 -26.44 -14.64
CA LEU A 51 -1.32 -27.02 -14.03
C LEU A 51 -0.02 -26.56 -14.70
N LYS A 52 -0.09 -26.05 -15.94
CA LYS A 52 1.07 -25.62 -16.74
C LYS A 52 2.13 -26.71 -16.91
N TYR A 53 1.70 -27.98 -16.97
CA TYR A 53 2.59 -29.13 -17.22
C TYR A 53 3.07 -29.21 -18.67
N ALA A 54 2.38 -28.53 -19.58
CA ALA A 54 2.71 -28.46 -20.98
C ALA A 54 2.48 -27.03 -21.48
N LEU A 55 3.33 -26.58 -22.40
CA LEU A 55 3.20 -25.28 -23.06
C LEU A 55 2.29 -25.39 -24.28
N THR A 56 2.38 -26.52 -25.01
CA THR A 56 1.63 -26.76 -26.24
C THR A 56 0.57 -27.86 -26.11
N TYR A 57 -0.45 -27.81 -26.97
CA TYR A 57 -1.47 -28.86 -27.01
C TYR A 57 -0.93 -30.22 -27.50
N ARG A 58 0.15 -30.23 -28.28
CA ARG A 58 0.79 -31.46 -28.76
C ARG A 58 1.50 -32.19 -27.61
N GLU A 59 2.24 -31.47 -26.78
CA GLU A 59 2.86 -32.01 -25.56
C GLU A 59 1.82 -32.66 -24.63
N VAL A 60 0.66 -32.03 -24.46
CA VAL A 60 -0.42 -32.62 -23.64
C VAL A 60 -0.86 -33.98 -24.17
N ILE A 61 -0.98 -34.12 -25.50
CA ILE A 61 -1.36 -35.40 -26.11
C ILE A 61 -0.27 -36.44 -25.85
N SER A 62 1.01 -36.08 -26.00
CA SER A 62 2.12 -36.99 -25.69
C SER A 62 2.11 -37.45 -24.23
N ILE A 63 1.85 -36.54 -23.29
CA ILE A 63 1.74 -36.87 -21.85
C ILE A 63 0.58 -37.85 -21.61
N LEU A 64 -0.57 -37.64 -22.25
CA LEU A 64 -1.72 -38.54 -22.10
C LEU A 64 -1.45 -39.92 -22.73
N MET A 65 -0.70 -39.99 -23.82
CA MET A 65 -0.31 -41.25 -24.46
C MET A 65 0.66 -42.08 -23.60
N GLN A 66 1.40 -41.45 -22.68
CA GLN A 66 2.22 -42.16 -21.69
C GLN A 66 1.39 -42.93 -20.65
N ARG A 67 0.05 -42.83 -20.67
CA ARG A 67 -0.88 -43.56 -19.76
C ARG A 67 -0.64 -43.29 -18.26
N GLN A 68 -0.06 -42.14 -17.93
CA GLN A 68 0.29 -41.77 -16.56
C GLN A 68 -0.74 -40.86 -15.89
N VAL A 69 -1.63 -40.21 -16.64
CA VAL A 69 -2.65 -39.33 -16.06
C VAL A 69 -3.84 -40.14 -15.59
N LEU A 70 -4.09 -40.10 -14.28
CA LEU A 70 -5.21 -40.77 -13.63
C LEU A 70 -6.30 -39.76 -13.31
N VAL A 71 -7.56 -40.09 -13.64
CA VAL A 71 -8.74 -39.38 -13.15
C VAL A 71 -9.60 -40.36 -12.38
N ASP A 72 -9.85 -40.06 -11.10
CA ASP A 72 -10.54 -40.93 -10.16
C ASP A 72 -9.95 -42.36 -10.13
N GLY A 73 -8.61 -42.47 -10.08
CA GLY A 73 -7.89 -43.75 -10.05
C GLY A 73 -7.82 -44.50 -11.39
N LYS A 74 -8.49 -44.02 -12.45
CA LYS A 74 -8.49 -44.66 -13.78
C LYS A 74 -7.60 -43.92 -14.77
N VAL A 75 -6.80 -44.65 -15.54
CA VAL A 75 -5.97 -44.08 -16.61
C VAL A 75 -6.87 -43.46 -17.68
N ARG A 76 -6.62 -42.19 -18.02
CA ARG A 76 -7.34 -41.48 -19.08
C ARG A 76 -6.38 -41.00 -20.15
N THR A 77 -6.64 -41.44 -21.39
CA THR A 77 -5.89 -41.03 -22.59
C THR A 77 -6.66 -40.02 -23.44
N ASP A 78 -7.98 -39.88 -23.25
CA ASP A 78 -8.80 -38.92 -23.98
C ASP A 78 -8.50 -37.48 -23.53
N LYS A 79 -7.91 -36.69 -24.43
CA LYS A 79 -7.61 -35.26 -24.23
C LYS A 79 -8.83 -34.41 -23.95
N THR A 80 -10.01 -34.83 -24.41
CA THR A 80 -11.27 -34.12 -24.21
C THR A 80 -12.10 -34.64 -23.05
N TYR A 81 -11.57 -35.60 -22.27
CA TYR A 81 -12.28 -36.18 -21.14
C TYR A 81 -12.78 -35.10 -20.16
N PRO A 82 -14.09 -35.06 -19.84
CA PRO A 82 -14.66 -34.05 -18.96
C PRO A 82 -14.35 -34.39 -17.50
N ALA A 83 -13.40 -33.67 -16.89
CA ALA A 83 -13.18 -33.73 -15.44
C ALA A 83 -13.94 -32.59 -14.76
N GLY A 84 -14.72 -32.91 -13.73
CA GLY A 84 -15.68 -32.01 -13.08
C GLY A 84 -15.42 -31.80 -11.60
N PHE A 85 -16.41 -31.21 -10.93
CA PHE A 85 -16.39 -30.98 -9.48
C PHE A 85 -16.13 -32.29 -8.71
N MET A 86 -15.27 -32.22 -7.69
CA MET A 86 -14.83 -33.35 -6.84
C MET A 86 -13.98 -34.44 -7.50
N ASP A 87 -13.78 -34.42 -8.82
CA ASP A 87 -12.87 -35.37 -9.47
C ASP A 87 -11.44 -35.18 -8.95
N VAL A 88 -10.74 -36.30 -8.77
CA VAL A 88 -9.32 -36.33 -8.36
C VAL A 88 -8.47 -36.62 -9.59
N VAL A 89 -7.55 -35.72 -9.90
CA VAL A 89 -6.56 -35.88 -10.98
C VAL A 89 -5.19 -36.11 -10.35
N SER A 90 -4.61 -37.27 -10.62
CA SER A 90 -3.30 -37.67 -10.10
C SER A 90 -2.31 -37.85 -11.25
N ILE A 91 -1.11 -37.30 -11.07
CA ILE A 91 0.00 -37.42 -12.01
C ILE A 91 1.19 -38.03 -11.25
N PRO A 92 1.45 -39.34 -11.40
CA PRO A 92 2.46 -40.05 -10.60
C PRO A 92 3.87 -39.47 -10.70
N LYS A 93 4.28 -38.99 -11.88
CA LYS A 93 5.63 -38.41 -12.08
C LYS A 93 5.93 -37.16 -11.25
N THR A 94 4.90 -36.43 -10.81
CA THR A 94 5.08 -35.15 -10.11
C THR A 94 4.60 -35.19 -8.67
N ASN A 95 4.24 -36.39 -8.19
CA ASN A 95 3.68 -36.68 -6.88
C ASN A 95 2.55 -35.72 -6.46
N GLY A 96 1.83 -35.20 -7.45
CA GLY A 96 0.81 -34.18 -7.27
C GLY A 96 -0.57 -34.74 -7.58
N SER A 97 -1.39 -34.91 -6.55
CA SER A 97 -2.82 -35.16 -6.70
C SER A 97 -3.61 -33.88 -6.50
N PHE A 98 -4.62 -33.65 -7.34
CA PHE A 98 -5.40 -32.42 -7.33
C PHE A 98 -6.89 -32.71 -7.35
N ARG A 99 -7.68 -31.91 -6.61
CA ARG A 99 -9.15 -31.96 -6.63
C ARG A 99 -9.73 -30.69 -7.22
N PHE A 100 -10.82 -30.84 -7.97
CA PHE A 100 -11.60 -29.70 -8.45
C PHE A 100 -12.57 -29.19 -7.39
N LEU A 101 -12.40 -27.92 -7.02
CA LEU A 101 -13.31 -27.19 -6.15
C LEU A 101 -13.72 -25.86 -6.80
N TYR A 102 -14.90 -25.36 -6.41
CA TYR A 102 -15.33 -24.02 -6.80
C TYR A 102 -14.75 -22.95 -5.87
N ASP A 103 -14.26 -21.87 -6.45
CA ASP A 103 -13.92 -20.62 -5.76
C ASP A 103 -15.19 -19.82 -5.45
N THR A 104 -15.13 -18.83 -4.55
CA THR A 104 -16.27 -17.97 -4.17
C THR A 104 -16.86 -17.15 -5.34
N LYS A 105 -16.13 -17.08 -6.45
CA LYS A 105 -16.52 -16.44 -7.72
C LYS A 105 -17.10 -17.43 -8.74
N GLY A 106 -17.38 -18.68 -8.33
CA GLY A 106 -17.93 -19.74 -9.20
C GLY A 106 -16.94 -20.30 -10.23
N ARG A 107 -15.63 -20.23 -9.94
CA ARG A 107 -14.57 -20.68 -10.86
C ARG A 107 -13.98 -22.01 -10.41
N PHE A 108 -13.73 -22.94 -11.33
CA PHE A 108 -13.01 -24.18 -11.01
C PHE A 108 -11.54 -23.89 -10.72
N ARG A 109 -11.10 -24.25 -9.52
CA ARG A 109 -9.70 -24.26 -9.10
C ARG A 109 -9.27 -25.67 -8.76
N LEU A 110 -8.03 -25.98 -9.12
CA LEU A 110 -7.36 -27.18 -8.67
C LEU A 110 -6.76 -26.92 -7.29
N HIS A 111 -7.12 -27.76 -6.34
CA HIS A 111 -6.56 -27.77 -5.00
C HIS A 111 -5.62 -28.96 -4.86
N SER A 112 -4.38 -28.71 -4.42
CA SER A 112 -3.42 -29.79 -4.16
C SER A 112 -3.90 -30.60 -2.97
N LEU A 113 -3.87 -31.93 -3.10
CA LEU A 113 -4.27 -32.87 -2.07
C LEU A 113 -3.06 -33.45 -1.35
N ARG A 114 -3.31 -33.98 -0.15
CA ARG A 114 -2.43 -34.93 0.53
C ARG A 114 -2.69 -36.34 -0.01
N ASP A 115 -1.71 -37.24 0.11
CA ASP A 115 -1.80 -38.59 -0.46
C ASP A 115 -2.98 -39.40 0.11
N GLU A 116 -3.31 -39.25 1.39
CA GLU A 116 -4.49 -39.88 2.01
C GLU A 116 -5.81 -39.39 1.42
N GLU A 117 -5.90 -38.10 1.08
CA GLU A 117 -7.10 -37.51 0.49
C GLU A 117 -7.26 -37.87 -0.99
N ALA A 118 -6.16 -38.24 -1.66
CA ALA A 118 -6.17 -38.63 -3.06
C ALA A 118 -6.78 -40.03 -3.28
N LYS A 119 -6.84 -40.86 -2.24
CA LYS A 119 -7.37 -42.25 -2.32
C LYS A 119 -8.90 -42.31 -2.40
N PHE A 120 -9.61 -41.27 -1.96
CA PHE A 120 -11.07 -41.26 -1.96
C PHE A 120 -11.66 -40.07 -2.69
N LYS A 121 -12.94 -40.17 -3.04
CA LYS A 121 -13.76 -39.09 -3.61
C LYS A 121 -15.11 -39.04 -2.92
N LEU A 122 -15.68 -37.84 -2.80
CA LEU A 122 -17.08 -37.70 -2.37
C LEU A 122 -17.99 -37.60 -3.58
N CYS A 123 -19.09 -38.34 -3.56
CA CYS A 123 -20.12 -38.30 -4.60
C CYS A 123 -21.49 -38.05 -3.98
N LYS A 124 -22.31 -37.20 -4.62
CA LYS A 124 -23.70 -36.98 -4.20
C LYS A 124 -24.60 -38.03 -4.84
N VAL A 125 -25.49 -38.62 -4.04
CA VAL A 125 -26.49 -39.59 -4.51
C VAL A 125 -27.61 -38.85 -5.23
N ARG A 126 -27.86 -39.23 -6.49
CA ARG A 126 -28.91 -38.67 -7.35
C ARG A 126 -30.25 -39.36 -7.13
N SER A 127 -30.24 -40.69 -7.08
CA SER A 127 -31.43 -41.50 -6.89
C SER A 127 -31.06 -42.89 -6.39
N VAL A 128 -31.93 -43.48 -5.58
CA VAL A 128 -31.88 -44.90 -5.20
C VAL A 128 -33.06 -45.59 -5.87
N GLN A 129 -32.81 -46.69 -6.57
CA GLN A 129 -33.78 -47.42 -7.37
C GLN A 129 -33.61 -48.93 -7.18
N PHE A 130 -34.64 -49.69 -7.51
CA PHE A 130 -34.59 -51.15 -7.52
C PHE A 130 -34.53 -51.65 -8.97
N GLY A 131 -33.61 -52.56 -9.26
CA GLY A 131 -33.48 -53.15 -10.59
C GLY A 131 -34.54 -54.22 -10.88
N GLN A 132 -34.50 -54.77 -12.10
CA GLN A 132 -35.45 -55.79 -12.58
C GLN A 132 -35.54 -57.07 -11.72
N LYS A 133 -34.61 -57.29 -10.79
CA LYS A 133 -34.58 -58.43 -9.84
C LYS A 133 -34.72 -58.02 -8.37
N GLY A 134 -35.27 -56.83 -8.08
CA GLY A 134 -35.38 -56.31 -6.71
C GLY A 134 -34.05 -55.91 -6.05
N ILE A 135 -32.94 -55.94 -6.79
CA ILE A 135 -31.62 -55.54 -6.28
C ILE A 135 -31.56 -54.01 -6.19
N PRO A 136 -31.32 -53.42 -4.99
CA PRO A 136 -31.16 -51.99 -4.86
C PRO A 136 -29.86 -51.52 -5.51
N TYR A 137 -29.94 -50.41 -6.22
CA TYR A 137 -28.77 -49.70 -6.73
C TYR A 137 -28.97 -48.18 -6.56
N LEU A 138 -27.86 -47.47 -6.36
CA LEU A 138 -27.86 -46.02 -6.37
C LEU A 138 -27.15 -45.48 -7.60
N ASN A 139 -27.63 -44.35 -8.09
CA ASN A 139 -26.99 -43.56 -9.13
C ASN A 139 -26.44 -42.28 -8.50
N THR A 140 -25.20 -41.95 -8.81
CA THR A 140 -24.56 -40.72 -8.36
C THR A 140 -24.64 -39.62 -9.44
N TYR A 141 -24.43 -38.38 -9.03
CA TYR A 141 -24.40 -37.24 -9.96
C TYR A 141 -23.23 -37.29 -10.97
N ASP A 142 -22.12 -37.96 -10.64
CA ASP A 142 -21.01 -38.22 -11.55
C ASP A 142 -21.23 -39.45 -12.46
N GLY A 143 -22.47 -39.96 -12.52
CA GLY A 143 -22.86 -40.99 -13.49
C GLY A 143 -22.39 -42.40 -13.15
N ARG A 144 -22.07 -42.69 -11.88
CA ARG A 144 -21.76 -44.05 -11.42
C ARG A 144 -23.02 -44.74 -10.93
N THR A 145 -23.10 -46.04 -11.18
CA THR A 145 -24.13 -46.93 -10.63
C THR A 145 -23.47 -47.91 -9.67
N ILE A 146 -23.91 -47.89 -8.41
CA ILE A 146 -23.38 -48.76 -7.35
C ILE A 146 -24.51 -49.68 -6.90
N ARG A 147 -24.27 -50.99 -6.96
CA ARG A 147 -25.23 -52.02 -6.52
C ARG A 147 -25.03 -52.36 -5.06
N TYR A 148 -26.08 -52.82 -4.40
CA TYR A 148 -26.09 -53.18 -2.98
C TYR A 148 -25.65 -52.03 -2.04
N PRO A 149 -26.25 -50.82 -2.16
CA PRO A 149 -25.99 -49.77 -1.19
C PRO A 149 -26.60 -50.10 0.17
N ASP A 150 -26.04 -49.53 1.23
CA ASP A 150 -26.66 -49.54 2.56
C ASP A 150 -28.09 -48.97 2.49
N PRO A 151 -29.13 -49.66 3.02
CA PRO A 151 -30.51 -49.20 3.04
C PRO A 151 -30.72 -47.82 3.67
N LEU A 152 -29.80 -47.36 4.53
CA LEU A 152 -29.87 -46.05 5.18
C LEU A 152 -29.54 -44.88 4.24
N ILE A 153 -28.92 -45.14 3.08
CA ILE A 153 -28.51 -44.12 2.12
C ILE A 153 -29.73 -43.67 1.30
N LYS A 154 -30.01 -42.37 1.31
CA LYS A 154 -31.11 -41.74 0.58
C LYS A 154 -30.60 -40.81 -0.53
N ALA A 155 -31.53 -40.35 -1.37
CA ALA A 155 -31.21 -39.34 -2.37
C ALA A 155 -30.78 -38.01 -1.71
N ASN A 156 -29.80 -37.33 -2.32
CA ASN A 156 -29.10 -36.13 -1.81
C ASN A 156 -28.04 -36.36 -0.72
N ASP A 157 -27.91 -37.57 -0.19
CA ASP A 157 -26.81 -37.91 0.71
C ASP A 157 -25.46 -37.86 -0.03
N THR A 158 -24.38 -37.63 0.71
CA THR A 158 -23.02 -37.69 0.15
C THR A 158 -22.35 -38.97 0.61
N ILE A 159 -21.83 -39.74 -0.32
CA ILE A 159 -21.07 -40.96 -0.07
C ILE A 159 -19.57 -40.71 -0.26
N LYS A 160 -18.75 -41.34 0.58
CA LYS A 160 -17.30 -41.40 0.45
C LYS A 160 -16.94 -42.69 -0.26
N LEU A 161 -16.41 -42.56 -1.47
CA LEU A 161 -15.97 -43.68 -2.30
C LEU A 161 -14.47 -43.82 -2.26
N ASP A 162 -14.00 -45.02 -1.96
CA ASP A 162 -12.61 -45.38 -2.20
C ASP A 162 -12.38 -45.57 -3.71
N LEU A 163 -11.33 -44.94 -4.24
CA LEU A 163 -11.04 -44.95 -5.67
C LEU A 163 -10.35 -46.24 -6.13
N GLU A 164 -9.68 -46.94 -5.23
CA GLU A 164 -9.03 -48.23 -5.52
C GLU A 164 -10.06 -49.35 -5.58
N SER A 165 -10.85 -49.53 -4.51
CA SER A 165 -11.85 -50.61 -4.44
C SER A 165 -13.19 -50.27 -5.11
N SER A 166 -13.45 -49.01 -5.43
CA SER A 166 -14.76 -48.51 -5.90
C SER A 166 -15.94 -48.81 -4.95
N LYS A 167 -15.67 -49.10 -3.67
CA LYS A 167 -16.67 -49.36 -2.63
C LYS A 167 -16.98 -48.10 -1.83
N ILE A 168 -18.16 -48.09 -1.20
CA ILE A 168 -18.58 -47.04 -0.26
C ILE A 168 -17.89 -47.30 1.08
N VAL A 169 -17.19 -46.29 1.59
CA VAL A 169 -16.46 -46.36 2.87
C VAL A 169 -17.27 -45.75 4.02
N ASP A 170 -17.93 -44.62 3.77
CA ASP A 170 -18.77 -43.90 4.75
C ASP A 170 -19.78 -43.03 3.98
N PHE A 171 -20.82 -42.53 4.65
CA PHE A 171 -21.78 -41.61 4.08
C PHE A 171 -22.22 -40.52 5.07
N ILE A 172 -22.78 -39.44 4.54
CA ILE A 172 -23.32 -38.30 5.27
C ILE A 172 -24.77 -38.12 4.86
N LYS A 173 -25.67 -38.24 5.83
CA LYS A 173 -27.10 -37.97 5.66
C LYS A 173 -27.35 -36.47 5.48
N PHE A 174 -28.18 -36.14 4.50
CA PHE A 174 -28.61 -34.77 4.25
C PHE A 174 -29.84 -34.42 5.12
N ASP A 175 -29.60 -33.97 6.35
CA ASP A 175 -30.65 -33.63 7.31
C ASP A 175 -30.57 -32.17 7.80
N VAL A 176 -31.75 -31.62 8.15
CA VAL A 176 -31.88 -30.29 8.77
C VAL A 176 -31.31 -30.35 10.19
N GLY A 177 -30.48 -29.39 10.56
CA GLY A 177 -29.75 -29.33 11.85
C GLY A 177 -28.34 -29.92 11.80
N ASN A 178 -28.04 -30.85 10.89
CA ASN A 178 -26.68 -31.39 10.72
C ASN A 178 -25.91 -30.67 9.58
N VAL A 179 -26.62 -30.30 8.51
CA VAL A 179 -26.01 -29.74 7.29
C VAL A 179 -26.62 -28.39 6.90
N VAL A 180 -27.92 -28.22 7.10
CA VAL A 180 -28.71 -27.07 6.65
C VAL A 180 -29.57 -26.56 7.80
N MET A 181 -29.73 -25.25 7.91
CA MET A 181 -30.50 -24.62 8.99
C MET A 181 -32.00 -24.80 8.81
N ASN A 182 -32.50 -24.58 7.58
CA ASN A 182 -33.92 -24.70 7.27
C ASN A 182 -34.14 -25.14 5.81
N ARG A 183 -35.26 -25.82 5.54
CA ARG A 183 -35.68 -26.28 4.20
C ARG A 183 -37.09 -25.79 3.90
N GLU A 184 -37.22 -25.00 2.85
CA GLU A 184 -38.50 -24.45 2.38
C GLU A 184 -38.92 -25.12 1.07
N LYS A 185 -40.16 -25.60 1.04
CA LYS A 185 -40.76 -26.22 -0.14
C LYS A 185 -41.99 -25.43 -0.55
N HIS A 186 -41.89 -24.66 -1.63
CA HIS A 186 -43.07 -24.02 -2.21
C HIS A 186 -43.71 -24.92 -3.28
N LYS A 187 -45.04 -24.96 -3.28
CA LYS A 187 -45.83 -25.78 -4.20
C LYS A 187 -45.57 -25.30 -5.65
N GLY A 188 -45.03 -26.18 -6.49
CA GLY A 188 -44.71 -25.87 -7.89
C GLY A 188 -43.36 -25.17 -8.15
N SER A 189 -42.52 -24.96 -7.13
CA SER A 189 -41.18 -24.37 -7.29
C SER A 189 -40.06 -25.27 -6.74
N PHE A 190 -38.81 -24.88 -6.98
CA PHE A 190 -37.63 -25.63 -6.51
C PHE A 190 -37.49 -25.50 -4.99
N GLU A 191 -37.05 -26.57 -4.34
CA GLU A 191 -36.79 -26.54 -2.89
C GLU A 191 -35.59 -25.65 -2.55
N THR A 192 -35.80 -24.73 -1.61
CA THR A 192 -34.83 -23.76 -1.12
C THR A 192 -34.29 -24.21 0.24
N VAL A 193 -33.00 -24.01 0.45
CA VAL A 193 -32.28 -24.39 1.68
C VAL A 193 -31.46 -23.22 2.18
N HIS A 194 -31.53 -22.97 3.50
CA HIS A 194 -30.81 -21.90 4.19
C HIS A 194 -29.56 -22.45 4.86
N ILE A 195 -28.41 -21.85 4.58
CA ILE A 195 -27.09 -22.30 5.01
C ILE A 195 -26.38 -21.15 5.73
N GLN A 196 -25.68 -21.47 6.81
CA GLN A 196 -24.83 -20.53 7.52
C GLN A 196 -23.35 -20.79 7.20
N ASP A 197 -22.58 -19.74 6.98
CA ASP A 197 -21.12 -19.84 6.82
C ASP A 197 -20.38 -19.94 8.17
N ALA A 198 -19.08 -20.20 8.14
CA ALA A 198 -18.27 -20.31 9.36
C ALA A 198 -18.06 -18.98 10.11
N GLN A 199 -18.52 -17.85 9.57
CA GLN A 199 -18.53 -16.53 10.21
C GLN A 199 -19.92 -16.15 10.75
N GLY A 200 -20.92 -17.02 10.56
CA GLY A 200 -22.29 -16.81 11.01
C GLY A 200 -23.21 -16.14 9.99
N HIS A 201 -22.76 -15.86 8.76
CA HIS A 201 -23.62 -15.26 7.73
C HIS A 201 -24.54 -16.32 7.11
N GLU A 202 -25.83 -15.99 7.01
CA GLU A 202 -26.85 -16.86 6.43
C GLU A 202 -27.14 -16.50 4.96
N PHE A 203 -27.33 -17.52 4.13
CA PHE A 203 -27.75 -17.36 2.75
C PHE A 203 -28.58 -18.55 2.25
N ALA A 204 -29.47 -18.29 1.30
CA ALA A 204 -30.36 -19.30 0.71
C ALA A 204 -29.89 -19.75 -0.68
N THR A 205 -30.07 -21.03 -1.00
CA THR A 205 -29.83 -21.59 -2.34
C THR A 205 -30.77 -22.75 -2.65
N ARG A 206 -30.80 -23.20 -3.90
CA ARG A 206 -31.59 -24.39 -4.29
C ARG A 206 -30.92 -25.66 -3.76
N LEU A 207 -31.70 -26.64 -3.30
CA LEU A 207 -31.20 -27.93 -2.81
C LEU A 207 -30.23 -28.63 -3.78
N GLY A 208 -30.51 -28.54 -5.08
CA GLY A 208 -29.67 -29.13 -6.12
C GLY A 208 -28.23 -28.58 -6.16
N ASN A 209 -28.02 -27.35 -5.67
CA ASN A 209 -26.72 -26.67 -5.67
C ASN A 209 -25.91 -26.96 -4.39
N VAL A 210 -26.47 -27.69 -3.42
CA VAL A 210 -25.82 -27.98 -2.15
C VAL A 210 -25.09 -29.33 -2.21
N PHE A 211 -23.85 -29.35 -1.74
CA PHE A 211 -23.02 -30.55 -1.62
C PHE A 211 -22.40 -30.60 -0.23
N THR A 212 -22.56 -31.72 0.46
CA THR A 212 -22.06 -31.86 1.84
C THR A 212 -20.62 -32.37 1.82
N LEU A 213 -19.73 -31.67 2.54
CA LEU A 213 -18.28 -31.94 2.49
C LEU A 213 -17.74 -32.60 3.75
N GLY A 214 -18.53 -32.74 4.81
CA GLY A 214 -18.12 -33.33 6.09
C GLY A 214 -19.25 -33.40 7.11
N LYS A 215 -18.92 -33.90 8.30
CA LYS A 215 -19.84 -34.03 9.46
C LYS A 215 -19.54 -32.88 10.44
N GLY A 216 -20.56 -32.10 10.83
CA GLY A 216 -20.39 -30.93 11.69
C GLY A 216 -19.46 -29.86 11.10
N THR A 217 -18.58 -29.27 11.92
CA THR A 217 -17.66 -28.19 11.51
C THR A 217 -16.39 -28.68 10.79
N LYS A 218 -16.19 -30.00 10.69
CA LYS A 218 -14.98 -30.61 10.12
C LYS A 218 -15.25 -31.16 8.71
N PRO A 219 -14.72 -30.53 7.64
CA PRO A 219 -14.79 -31.09 6.30
C PRO A 219 -13.91 -32.33 6.18
N TRP A 220 -14.35 -33.33 5.42
CA TRP A 220 -13.55 -34.50 5.04
C TRP A 220 -12.51 -34.19 3.95
N VAL A 221 -12.58 -33.00 3.36
CA VAL A 221 -11.75 -32.57 2.23
C VAL A 221 -11.00 -31.29 2.59
N SER A 222 -9.75 -31.18 2.17
CA SER A 222 -8.98 -29.95 2.23
C SER A 222 -9.65 -28.81 1.43
N LEU A 223 -9.83 -27.67 2.08
CA LEU A 223 -10.47 -26.48 1.49
C LEU A 223 -9.42 -25.43 1.08
N PRO A 224 -9.69 -24.63 0.02
CA PRO A 224 -8.83 -23.53 -0.39
C PRO A 224 -8.65 -22.46 0.70
N LYS A 225 -7.59 -21.65 0.59
CA LYS A 225 -7.35 -20.51 1.49
C LYS A 225 -8.59 -19.62 1.60
N GLY A 226 -9.07 -19.41 2.83
CA GLY A 226 -10.32 -18.69 3.11
C GLY A 226 -11.56 -19.57 3.26
N LYS A 227 -11.41 -20.91 3.25
CA LYS A 227 -12.47 -21.91 3.53
C LYS A 227 -13.76 -21.74 2.70
N GLY A 228 -13.69 -21.07 1.55
CA GLY A 228 -14.86 -20.80 0.71
C GLY A 228 -15.76 -19.65 1.18
N ILE A 229 -15.32 -18.84 2.15
CA ILE A 229 -16.09 -17.70 2.67
C ILE A 229 -16.00 -16.53 1.68
N LYS A 230 -17.17 -16.03 1.25
CA LYS A 230 -17.27 -14.88 0.34
C LYS A 230 -17.30 -13.59 1.16
N LEU A 231 -16.15 -12.93 1.25
CA LEU A 231 -16.04 -11.62 1.90
C LEU A 231 -16.90 -10.57 1.20
N SER A 232 -17.42 -9.63 1.98
CA SER A 232 -18.06 -8.42 1.46
C SER A 232 -17.05 -7.55 0.69
N ILE A 233 -17.56 -6.64 -0.15
CA ILE A 233 -16.73 -5.72 -0.95
C ILE A 233 -15.79 -4.89 -0.03
N ILE A 234 -16.29 -4.47 1.12
CA ILE A 234 -15.56 -3.67 2.11
C ILE A 234 -14.43 -4.48 2.74
N GLU A 235 -14.71 -5.71 3.16
CA GLU A 235 -13.69 -6.60 3.74
C GLU A 235 -12.62 -6.99 2.72
N GLU A 236 -13.00 -7.25 1.46
CA GLU A 236 -12.04 -7.53 0.39
C GLU A 236 -11.13 -6.31 0.15
N ALA A 237 -11.66 -5.08 0.22
CA ALA A 237 -10.88 -3.86 0.11
C ALA A 237 -9.91 -3.65 1.29
N ARG A 238 -10.38 -3.84 2.54
CA ARG A 238 -9.54 -3.76 3.75
C ARG A 238 -8.40 -4.78 3.71
N LYS A 239 -8.70 -6.01 3.30
CA LYS A 239 -7.69 -7.08 3.17
C LYS A 239 -6.64 -6.77 2.11
N ARG A 240 -7.04 -6.16 0.98
CA ARG A 240 -6.09 -5.71 -0.07
C ARG A 240 -5.18 -4.58 0.43
N LEU A 241 -5.73 -3.61 1.15
CA LEU A 241 -4.97 -2.54 1.79
C LEU A 241 -3.94 -3.08 2.78
N ALA A 242 -4.35 -4.03 3.64
CA ALA A 242 -3.45 -4.68 4.60
C ALA A 242 -2.36 -5.53 3.92
N ALA A 243 -2.67 -6.22 2.81
CA ALA A 243 -1.67 -6.99 2.07
C ALA A 243 -0.65 -6.09 1.34
N GLN A 244 -1.08 -4.92 0.87
CA GLN A 244 -0.19 -3.91 0.27
C GLN A 244 0.76 -3.28 1.28
N SER A 245 0.32 -3.08 2.53
CA SER A 245 1.20 -2.55 3.58
C SER A 245 2.23 -3.58 4.05
N ALA A 246 1.89 -4.87 4.07
CA ALA A 246 2.74 -5.93 4.60
C ALA A 246 3.97 -6.26 3.72
N THR A 247 3.89 -6.13 2.40
CA THR A 247 4.96 -6.59 1.48
C THR A 247 6.11 -5.59 1.29
N THR A 248 6.00 -4.34 1.76
CA THR A 248 7.00 -3.27 1.49
C THR A 248 7.52 -2.54 2.72
N ALA A 249 7.14 -2.96 3.94
CA ALA A 249 7.38 -2.22 5.17
C ALA A 249 8.70 -2.55 5.90
N ARG A 250 9.81 -2.79 5.18
CA ARG A 250 11.12 -2.99 5.83
C ARG A 250 12.16 -1.97 5.34
N GLY A 251 12.59 -1.08 6.25
CA GLY A 251 13.74 -0.19 6.07
C GLY A 251 13.45 1.28 5.72
N LEU A 252 14.52 2.06 5.60
CA LEU A 252 14.49 3.48 5.25
C LEU A 252 13.95 3.68 3.82
N LYS A 253 12.81 4.36 3.69
CA LYS A 253 12.20 4.65 2.37
C LYS A 253 13.11 5.53 1.52
N LYS A 254 13.70 5.03 0.43
CA LYS A 254 14.62 5.83 -0.42
C LYS A 254 13.91 6.86 -1.32
N HIS A 255 12.61 6.67 -1.59
CA HIS A 255 11.85 7.52 -2.51
C HIS A 255 10.79 8.36 -1.79
N LEU A 256 10.56 9.57 -2.30
CA LEU A 256 9.48 10.47 -1.88
C LEU A 256 8.50 10.68 -3.04
N LYS A 257 7.25 10.27 -2.85
CA LYS A 257 6.17 10.57 -3.82
C LYS A 257 5.89 12.06 -3.83
N ARG A 258 5.67 12.63 -5.02
CA ARG A 258 5.50 14.08 -5.17
C ARG A 258 4.31 14.64 -4.39
N LEU A 259 3.19 13.92 -4.39
CA LEU A 259 1.99 14.30 -3.62
C LEU A 259 2.23 14.35 -2.10
N ASN A 260 3.20 13.60 -1.59
CA ASN A 260 3.56 13.59 -0.16
C ASN A 260 4.71 14.57 0.16
N ALA A 261 5.23 15.29 -0.83
CA ALA A 261 6.26 16.29 -0.60
C ALA A 261 5.71 17.46 0.25
N PRO A 262 6.56 18.14 1.03
CA PRO A 262 6.12 19.30 1.79
C PRO A 262 5.48 20.38 0.90
N LYS A 263 4.25 20.80 1.24
CA LYS A 263 3.47 21.77 0.43
C LYS A 263 4.23 23.09 0.17
N HIS A 264 5.07 23.50 1.12
CA HIS A 264 5.83 24.74 1.05
C HIS A 264 6.97 24.72 0.00
N TRP A 265 7.29 23.55 -0.58
CA TRP A 265 8.20 23.46 -1.72
C TRP A 265 7.58 23.97 -3.01
N MET A 266 6.24 24.08 -3.08
CA MET A 266 5.52 24.53 -4.27
C MET A 266 5.88 23.70 -5.51
N LEU A 267 5.90 22.38 -5.35
CA LEU A 267 6.01 21.46 -6.48
C LEU A 267 4.65 21.30 -7.15
N ASP A 268 4.64 21.31 -8.46
CA ASP A 268 3.48 21.11 -9.31
C ASP A 268 3.01 19.64 -9.28
N LYS A 269 1.73 19.40 -9.56
CA LYS A 269 1.16 18.04 -9.50
C LYS A 269 1.57 17.16 -10.69
N LEU A 270 1.85 17.76 -11.85
CA LEU A 270 1.97 17.04 -13.13
C LEU A 270 3.41 16.76 -13.59
N GLY A 271 4.42 17.44 -13.05
CA GLY A 271 5.81 17.32 -13.50
C GLY A 271 6.53 16.03 -13.08
N GLY A 272 5.78 14.98 -12.73
CA GLY A 272 6.27 13.63 -12.46
C GLY A 272 5.79 13.01 -11.13
N ALA A 273 5.91 11.68 -11.04
CA ALA A 273 5.41 10.91 -9.89
C ALA A 273 6.22 11.12 -8.58
N PHE A 274 7.48 11.55 -8.69
CA PHE A 274 8.41 11.65 -7.56
C PHE A 274 8.90 13.08 -7.33
N ALA A 275 9.25 13.38 -6.08
CA ALA A 275 9.92 14.60 -5.67
C ALA A 275 11.35 14.28 -5.18
N PRO A 276 12.26 15.26 -5.20
CA PRO A 276 13.57 15.10 -4.58
C PRO A 276 13.41 14.72 -3.11
N LYS A 277 13.91 13.55 -2.71
CA LYS A 277 13.98 13.19 -1.30
C LYS A 277 15.22 13.88 -0.70
N PRO A 278 15.09 14.69 0.36
CA PRO A 278 16.24 15.31 1.00
C PRO A 278 17.14 14.23 1.59
N SER A 279 18.45 14.42 1.46
CA SER A 279 19.45 13.61 2.15
C SER A 279 19.33 13.80 3.66
N SER A 280 19.79 12.82 4.44
CA SER A 280 19.96 13.02 5.89
C SER A 280 21.04 14.07 6.11
N GLY A 281 20.72 15.14 6.84
CA GLY A 281 21.64 16.27 7.04
C GLY A 281 21.19 17.17 8.19
N PRO A 282 21.67 18.43 8.23
CA PRO A 282 21.44 19.38 9.31
C PRO A 282 19.97 19.57 9.71
N HIS A 283 19.09 19.66 8.70
CA HIS A 283 17.69 20.04 8.89
C HIS A 283 16.74 18.88 8.65
N LYS A 284 15.59 18.91 9.33
CA LYS A 284 14.54 17.89 9.15
C LYS A 284 13.94 17.97 7.74
N SER A 285 13.56 16.82 7.18
CA SER A 285 13.02 16.71 5.80
C SER A 285 11.77 17.56 5.51
N ARG A 286 10.98 17.91 6.53
CA ARG A 286 9.79 18.78 6.40
C ARG A 286 10.07 20.26 6.67
N GLU A 287 11.28 20.59 7.13
CA GLU A 287 11.74 21.93 7.53
C GLU A 287 13.01 22.33 6.74
N CYS A 288 13.18 21.76 5.54
CA CYS A 288 14.31 22.05 4.65
C CYS A 288 13.83 22.26 3.21
N LEU A 289 14.69 22.84 2.38
CA LEU A 289 14.56 22.97 0.95
C LEU A 289 15.80 22.35 0.29
N PRO A 290 15.66 21.23 -0.46
CA PRO A 290 16.77 20.64 -1.18
C PRO A 290 17.45 21.61 -2.17
N LEU A 291 18.78 21.55 -2.31
CA LEU A 291 19.53 22.40 -3.25
C LEU A 291 19.00 22.36 -4.68
N ILE A 292 18.53 21.20 -5.14
CA ILE A 292 17.91 21.09 -6.45
C ILE A 292 16.64 21.93 -6.62
N ILE A 293 15.84 22.10 -5.56
CA ILE A 293 14.65 22.95 -5.60
C ILE A 293 15.05 24.42 -5.56
N ILE A 294 16.11 24.76 -4.82
CA ILE A 294 16.68 26.12 -4.76
C ILE A 294 17.14 26.57 -6.15
N LEU A 295 18.03 25.80 -6.79
CA LEU A 295 18.62 26.16 -8.08
C LEU A 295 17.60 26.15 -9.23
N ARG A 296 16.73 25.13 -9.30
CA ARG A 296 15.78 24.96 -10.43
C ARG A 296 14.46 25.71 -10.24
N ASN A 297 13.81 25.59 -9.08
CA ASN A 297 12.45 26.11 -8.91
C ASN A 297 12.41 27.54 -8.37
N ARG A 298 13.42 27.97 -7.61
CA ARG A 298 13.46 29.31 -6.98
C ARG A 298 14.33 30.28 -7.77
N LEU A 299 15.62 29.96 -7.97
CA LEU A 299 16.59 30.84 -8.64
C LEU A 299 16.54 30.74 -10.16
N LYS A 300 16.03 29.63 -10.71
CA LYS A 300 15.85 29.43 -12.17
C LYS A 300 17.16 29.38 -12.97
N TYR A 301 18.30 29.10 -12.34
CA TYR A 301 19.57 28.87 -13.06
C TYR A 301 19.63 27.55 -13.83
N ALA A 302 18.73 26.62 -13.52
CA ALA A 302 18.59 25.36 -14.22
C ALA A 302 17.12 25.09 -14.52
N LEU A 303 16.88 24.40 -15.63
CA LEU A 303 15.59 23.89 -16.06
C LEU A 303 15.46 22.40 -15.72
N THR A 304 16.53 21.62 -15.87
CA THR A 304 16.52 20.16 -15.69
C THR A 304 17.29 19.66 -14.46
N TYR A 305 17.07 18.40 -14.07
CA TYR A 305 17.87 17.75 -13.00
C TYR A 305 19.34 17.61 -13.38
N ARG A 306 19.65 17.40 -14.67
CA ARG A 306 21.02 17.19 -15.16
C ARG A 306 21.84 18.47 -15.06
N GLU A 307 21.28 19.61 -15.46
CA GLU A 307 21.94 20.92 -15.34
C GLU A 307 22.30 21.26 -13.89
N VAL A 308 21.39 20.99 -12.94
CA VAL A 308 21.68 21.18 -11.51
C VAL A 308 22.88 20.35 -11.07
N ILE A 309 23.00 19.10 -11.54
CA ILE A 309 24.15 18.26 -11.24
C ILE A 309 25.42 18.88 -11.81
N SER A 310 25.40 19.36 -13.05
CA SER A 310 26.55 20.04 -13.67
C SER A 310 27.00 21.26 -12.86
N ILE A 311 26.06 22.12 -12.42
CA ILE A 311 26.37 23.30 -11.58
C ILE A 311 27.03 22.89 -10.26
N LEU A 312 26.50 21.86 -9.59
CA LEU A 312 27.01 21.39 -8.30
C LEU A 312 28.38 20.71 -8.44
N MET A 313 28.63 19.99 -9.53
CA MET A 313 29.91 19.33 -9.78
C MET A 313 31.04 20.32 -10.10
N GLN A 314 30.71 21.52 -10.60
CA GLN A 314 31.67 22.63 -10.75
C GLN A 314 32.08 23.26 -9.41
N ARG A 315 31.54 22.78 -8.28
CA ARG A 315 31.86 23.25 -6.91
C ARG A 315 31.59 24.74 -6.66
N GLN A 316 30.67 25.33 -7.43
CA GLN A 316 30.34 26.76 -7.37
C GLN A 316 29.25 27.11 -6.34
N VAL A 317 28.65 26.11 -5.69
CA VAL A 317 27.57 26.33 -4.70
C VAL A 317 28.10 26.03 -3.32
N LEU A 318 28.14 27.05 -2.48
CA LEU A 318 28.53 26.97 -1.08
C LEU A 318 27.27 27.07 -0.21
N VAL A 319 27.18 26.23 0.82
CA VAL A 319 26.18 26.37 1.88
C VAL A 319 26.90 26.51 3.20
N ASP A 320 26.62 27.61 3.90
CA ASP A 320 27.33 28.06 5.10
C ASP A 320 28.86 28.05 4.91
N GLY A 321 29.34 28.59 3.79
CA GLY A 321 30.77 28.67 3.44
C GLY A 321 31.42 27.36 2.95
N LYS A 322 30.70 26.23 2.97
CA LYS A 322 31.25 24.93 2.54
C LYS A 322 30.69 24.51 1.19
N VAL A 323 31.57 24.03 0.30
CA VAL A 323 31.19 23.47 -1.01
C VAL A 323 30.27 22.27 -0.80
N ARG A 324 29.08 22.31 -1.42
CA ARG A 324 28.13 21.18 -1.42
C ARG A 324 27.86 20.71 -2.83
N THR A 325 28.23 19.45 -3.10
CA THR A 325 27.99 18.78 -4.39
C THR A 325 26.70 17.96 -4.40
N ASP A 326 26.11 17.68 -3.22
CA ASP A 326 24.89 16.89 -3.11
C ASP A 326 23.65 17.69 -3.54
N LYS A 327 23.05 17.28 -4.66
CA LYS A 327 21.79 17.83 -5.19
C LYS A 327 20.62 17.82 -4.21
N THR A 328 20.59 16.87 -3.28
CA THR A 328 19.49 16.70 -2.31
C THR A 328 19.88 17.17 -0.91
N TYR A 329 20.97 17.94 -0.78
CA TYR A 329 21.39 18.51 0.48
C TYR A 329 20.26 19.35 1.12
N PRO A 330 19.89 19.09 2.37
CA PRO A 330 18.78 19.78 3.04
C PRO A 330 19.25 21.13 3.58
N ALA A 331 19.17 22.20 2.78
CA ALA A 331 19.35 23.56 3.28
C ALA A 331 18.08 24.00 4.03
N GLY A 332 18.23 24.65 5.18
CA GLY A 332 17.11 24.98 6.07
C GLY A 332 17.02 26.45 6.44
N PHE A 333 16.18 26.74 7.41
CA PHE A 333 15.99 28.10 7.95
C PHE A 333 17.33 28.68 8.41
N MET A 334 17.60 29.96 8.14
CA MET A 334 18.84 30.72 8.44
C MET A 334 20.12 30.27 7.74
N ASP A 335 20.13 29.18 6.96
CA ASP A 335 21.30 28.81 6.16
C ASP A 335 21.61 29.89 5.11
N VAL A 336 22.90 30.12 4.88
CA VAL A 336 23.41 31.02 3.85
C VAL A 336 23.88 30.19 2.65
N VAL A 337 23.30 30.44 1.48
CA VAL A 337 23.69 29.84 0.21
C VAL A 337 24.39 30.90 -0.61
N SER A 338 25.69 30.73 -0.88
CA SER A 338 26.49 31.65 -1.67
C SER A 338 26.97 31.02 -2.97
N ILE A 339 27.00 31.82 -4.02
CA ILE A 339 27.45 31.44 -5.36
C ILE A 339 28.56 32.41 -5.76
N PRO A 340 29.84 32.05 -5.55
CA PRO A 340 30.97 32.96 -5.78
C PRO A 340 31.03 33.49 -7.22
N LYS A 341 30.64 32.66 -8.20
CA LYS A 341 30.67 33.03 -9.62
C LYS A 341 29.74 34.20 -9.97
N THR A 342 28.58 34.31 -9.31
CA THR A 342 27.64 35.41 -9.52
C THR A 342 27.77 36.50 -8.45
N ASN A 343 28.63 36.29 -7.45
CA ASN A 343 28.77 37.12 -6.26
C ASN A 343 27.44 37.37 -5.53
N GLU A 344 26.54 36.38 -5.56
CA GLU A 344 25.23 36.46 -4.90
C GLU A 344 25.18 35.54 -3.69
N SER A 345 24.69 36.10 -2.57
CA SER A 345 24.47 35.36 -1.32
C SER A 345 23.01 35.44 -0.92
N PHE A 346 22.45 34.30 -0.53
CA PHE A 346 21.04 34.17 -0.17
C PHE A 346 20.88 33.56 1.22
N ARG A 347 20.00 34.11 2.05
CA ARG A 347 19.54 33.45 3.28
C ARG A 347 18.19 32.80 3.09
N LEU A 348 18.04 31.58 3.59
CA LEU A 348 16.75 30.92 3.64
C LEU A 348 15.92 31.43 4.82
N LEU A 349 14.86 32.19 4.50
CA LEU A 349 13.90 32.69 5.48
C LEU A 349 12.49 32.20 5.16
N TYR A 350 11.61 32.28 6.15
CA TYR A 350 10.18 32.05 5.94
C TYR A 350 9.49 33.34 5.49
N ASP A 351 8.63 33.20 4.48
CA ASP A 351 7.62 34.18 4.11
C ASP A 351 6.41 34.10 5.04
N THR A 352 5.56 35.13 5.09
CA THR A 352 4.37 35.20 5.97
C THR A 352 3.30 34.14 5.65
N LYS A 353 3.37 33.55 4.45
CA LYS A 353 2.58 32.38 4.03
C LYS A 353 3.19 31.04 4.48
N GLY A 354 4.28 31.07 5.24
CA GLY A 354 5.01 29.90 5.72
C GLY A 354 5.72 29.15 4.59
N ARG A 355 6.33 29.85 3.63
CA ARG A 355 7.10 29.24 2.53
C ARG A 355 8.56 29.62 2.65
N PHE A 356 9.48 28.77 2.20
CA PHE A 356 10.88 29.19 2.08
C PHE A 356 11.03 30.18 0.94
N ARG A 357 11.64 31.32 1.26
CA ARG A 357 12.05 32.35 0.33
C ARG A 357 13.56 32.57 0.47
N LEU A 358 14.22 32.69 -0.66
CA LEU A 358 15.62 33.11 -0.72
C LEU A 358 15.63 34.64 -0.64
N HIS A 359 16.23 35.16 0.43
CA HIS A 359 16.43 36.58 0.63
C HIS A 359 17.85 36.92 0.24
N SER A 360 18.02 37.84 -0.72
CA SER A 360 19.35 38.33 -1.11
C SER A 360 19.98 39.07 0.07
N LEU A 361 21.25 38.80 0.32
CA LEU A 361 22.06 39.37 1.40
C LEU A 361 23.17 40.25 0.84
N ARG A 362 23.67 41.16 1.68
CA ARG A 362 24.96 41.83 1.48
C ARG A 362 26.10 40.93 1.98
N ASP A 363 27.31 41.14 1.49
CA ASP A 363 28.46 40.29 1.80
C ASP A 363 28.82 40.24 3.30
N GLU A 364 28.68 41.36 4.02
CA GLU A 364 28.88 41.39 5.47
C GLU A 364 27.90 40.49 6.23
N GLU A 365 26.65 40.44 5.79
CA GLU A 365 25.62 39.63 6.41
C GLU A 365 25.76 38.15 6.05
N ALA A 366 26.39 37.86 4.91
CA ALA A 366 26.68 36.51 4.46
C ALA A 366 27.77 35.81 5.29
N LYS A 367 28.63 36.56 5.98
CA LYS A 367 29.71 36.02 6.84
C LYS A 367 29.19 35.36 8.12
N PHE A 368 28.01 35.77 8.59
CA PHE A 368 27.45 35.23 9.83
C PHE A 368 26.09 34.57 9.65
N LYS A 369 25.71 33.76 10.64
CA LYS A 369 24.42 33.08 10.72
C LYS A 369 23.91 33.09 12.15
N LEU A 370 22.60 33.13 12.33
CA LEU A 370 21.99 32.90 13.64
C LEU A 370 21.66 31.42 13.80
N CYS A 371 22.03 30.86 14.95
CA CYS A 371 21.69 29.49 15.31
C CYS A 371 21.00 29.43 16.66
N LYS A 372 19.83 28.80 16.72
CA LYS A 372 19.16 28.53 18.01
C LYS A 372 19.85 27.36 18.71
N VAL A 373 20.12 27.54 20.01
CA VAL A 373 20.65 26.50 20.90
C VAL A 373 19.53 25.55 21.28
N ARG A 374 19.75 24.27 21.00
CA ARG A 374 18.80 23.19 21.31
C ARG A 374 19.03 22.60 22.69
N SER A 375 20.29 22.39 23.04
CA SER A 375 20.70 21.84 24.34
C SER A 375 22.12 22.27 24.65
N VAL A 376 22.40 22.45 25.94
CA VAL A 376 23.76 22.63 26.48
C VAL A 376 24.03 21.43 27.38
N GLN A 377 25.19 20.80 27.22
CA GLN A 377 25.56 19.57 27.88
C GLN A 377 27.05 19.58 28.23
N PHE A 378 27.46 18.76 29.19
CA PHE A 378 28.86 18.52 29.49
C PHE A 378 29.30 17.20 28.85
N GLY A 379 30.41 17.23 28.15
CA GLY A 379 31.04 16.06 27.54
C GLY A 379 31.98 15.34 28.51
N GLN A 380 32.71 14.36 27.97
CA GLN A 380 33.80 13.73 28.70
C GLN A 380 34.80 14.79 29.18
N LYS A 381 35.37 14.58 30.37
CA LYS A 381 36.27 15.54 31.06
C LYS A 381 35.61 16.87 31.44
N GLY A 382 34.28 16.92 31.56
CA GLY A 382 33.57 18.12 32.00
C GLY A 382 33.57 19.27 31.00
N ILE A 383 33.88 19.01 29.73
CA ILE A 383 33.95 20.06 28.70
C ILE A 383 32.52 20.47 28.30
N PRO A 384 32.08 21.72 28.51
CA PRO A 384 30.77 22.18 28.06
C PRO A 384 30.71 22.26 26.53
N TYR A 385 29.60 21.78 25.96
CA TYR A 385 29.28 21.96 24.56
C TYR A 385 27.80 22.28 24.38
N LEU A 386 27.50 23.04 23.33
CA LEU A 386 26.13 23.28 22.90
C LEU A 386 25.85 22.62 21.57
N ASN A 387 24.60 22.20 21.38
CA ASN A 387 24.09 21.70 20.12
C ASN A 387 23.11 22.73 19.55
N THR A 388 23.31 23.08 18.29
CA THR A 388 22.43 23.99 17.57
C THR A 388 21.32 23.24 16.83
N TYR A 389 20.29 23.96 16.40
CA TYR A 389 19.19 23.41 15.61
C TYR A 389 19.62 22.87 14.23
N ASP A 390 20.70 23.39 13.64
CA ASP A 390 21.32 22.92 12.39
C ASP A 390 22.34 21.79 12.62
N GLY A 391 22.37 21.21 13.81
CA GLY A 391 23.18 20.01 14.10
C GLY A 391 24.67 20.28 14.24
N ARG A 392 25.09 21.53 14.49
CA ARG A 392 26.48 21.85 14.86
C ARG A 392 26.66 21.65 16.36
N THR A 393 27.86 21.20 16.74
CA THR A 393 28.30 21.12 18.13
C THR A 393 29.44 22.09 18.33
N ILE A 394 29.27 23.05 19.26
CA ILE A 394 30.28 24.07 19.57
C ILE A 394 30.74 23.83 21.01
N ARG A 395 32.05 23.70 21.19
CA ARG A 395 32.69 23.46 22.49
C ARG A 395 33.06 24.78 23.15
N TYR A 396 33.16 24.78 24.48
CA TYR A 396 33.48 25.95 25.29
C TYR A 396 32.57 27.17 25.01
N PRO A 397 31.24 27.01 25.05
CA PRO A 397 30.35 28.15 24.97
C PRO A 397 30.44 29.01 26.24
N ASP A 398 30.07 30.28 26.14
CA ASP A 398 29.88 31.16 27.30
C ASP A 398 28.87 30.53 28.28
N PRO A 399 29.19 30.43 29.59
CA PRO A 399 28.28 29.89 30.61
C PRO A 399 26.90 30.57 30.69
N LEU A 400 26.78 31.80 30.19
CA LEU A 400 25.53 32.54 30.17
C LEU A 400 24.53 32.03 29.12
N ILE A 401 24.99 31.26 28.13
CA ILE A 401 24.17 30.73 27.04
C ILE A 401 23.35 29.54 27.53
N LYS A 402 22.02 29.63 27.42
CA LYS A 402 21.09 28.59 27.81
C LYS A 402 20.35 27.99 26.62
N ALA A 403 19.61 26.91 26.88
CA ALA A 403 18.75 26.31 25.85
C ALA A 403 17.66 27.29 25.40
N ASN A 404 17.39 27.30 24.09
CA ASN A 404 16.49 28.20 23.36
C ASN A 404 17.01 29.62 23.08
N ASP A 405 18.18 29.98 23.58
CA ASP A 405 18.87 31.20 23.19
C ASP A 405 19.34 31.09 21.73
N THR A 406 19.62 32.24 21.11
CA THR A 406 20.15 32.29 19.75
C THR A 406 21.59 32.80 19.79
N ILE A 407 22.51 32.08 19.17
CA ILE A 407 23.90 32.50 18.98
C ILE A 407 24.11 33.08 17.59
N LYS A 408 24.96 34.09 17.48
CA LYS A 408 25.51 34.59 16.22
C LYS A 408 26.82 33.87 15.95
N LEU A 409 26.81 33.04 14.93
CA LEU A 409 27.94 32.23 14.50
C LEU A 409 28.63 32.91 13.32
N ASP A 410 29.94 33.07 13.42
CA ASP A 410 30.78 33.39 12.26
C ASP A 410 31.00 32.12 11.42
N LEU A 411 30.74 32.18 10.12
CA LEU A 411 30.78 30.99 9.26
C LEU A 411 32.20 30.58 8.88
N GLU A 412 33.14 31.52 8.88
CA GLU A 412 34.55 31.26 8.57
C GLU A 412 35.23 30.55 9.76
N SER A 413 35.24 31.20 10.93
CA SER A 413 35.89 30.65 12.12
C SER A 413 35.06 29.57 12.85
N ASN A 414 33.76 29.49 12.58
CA ASN A 414 32.80 28.66 13.33
C ASN A 414 32.77 28.95 14.85
N LYS A 415 33.18 30.16 15.25
CA LYS A 415 33.14 30.63 16.64
C LYS A 415 31.91 31.51 16.89
N ILE A 416 31.49 31.56 18.15
CA ILE A 416 30.37 32.40 18.60
C ILE A 416 30.88 33.84 18.74
N VAL A 417 30.19 34.78 18.09
CA VAL A 417 30.52 36.21 18.14
C VAL A 417 29.73 36.92 19.23
N ASP A 418 28.42 36.70 19.26
CA ASP A 418 27.50 37.26 20.26
C ASP A 418 26.31 36.30 20.44
N PHE A 419 25.51 36.47 21.48
CA PHE A 419 24.31 35.69 21.71
C PHE A 419 23.14 36.57 22.19
N ILE A 420 21.93 36.05 22.04
CA ILE A 420 20.67 36.68 22.44
C ILE A 420 19.95 35.72 23.38
N LYS A 421 19.66 36.19 24.59
CA LYS A 421 18.84 35.46 25.55
C LYS A 421 17.39 35.37 25.10
N PHE A 422 16.76 34.24 25.36
CA PHE A 422 15.34 34.02 25.12
C PHE A 422 14.49 34.65 26.23
N ASP A 423 14.38 35.99 26.20
CA ASP A 423 13.65 36.79 27.17
C ASP A 423 12.55 37.64 26.52
N VAL A 424 11.63 38.13 27.35
CA VAL A 424 10.54 39.04 26.97
C VAL A 424 11.14 40.34 26.40
N GLY A 425 10.49 40.89 25.38
CA GLY A 425 10.94 42.13 24.73
C GLY A 425 11.87 41.93 23.53
N ASN A 426 12.32 40.70 23.25
CA ASN A 426 13.16 40.42 22.07
C ASN A 426 12.34 40.06 20.82
N VAL A 427 12.84 40.44 19.63
CA VAL A 427 12.25 40.09 18.34
C VAL A 427 12.45 38.62 18.04
N VAL A 428 11.37 37.95 17.65
CA VAL A 428 11.33 36.55 17.26
C VAL A 428 10.64 36.34 15.92
N MET A 429 11.03 35.27 15.22
CA MET A 429 10.30 34.71 14.08
C MET A 429 9.76 33.33 14.44
N VAL A 430 8.54 33.06 13.98
CA VAL A 430 7.92 31.74 14.12
C VAL A 430 8.39 30.82 12.99
N THR A 431 8.98 29.68 13.33
CA THR A 431 9.51 28.70 12.37
C THR A 431 8.54 27.57 12.02
N GLY A 432 7.49 27.36 12.84
CA GLY A 432 6.56 26.23 12.71
C GLY A 432 5.10 26.57 13.02
N GLY A 433 4.18 25.67 12.66
CA GLY A 433 2.74 25.84 12.92
C GLY A 433 2.02 26.82 11.99
N ARG A 434 0.81 27.26 12.40
CA ARG A 434 -0.08 28.13 11.61
C ARG A 434 0.45 29.56 11.43
N ASN A 435 1.23 30.03 12.41
CA ASN A 435 1.82 31.37 12.46
C ASN A 435 3.23 31.43 11.85
N ARG A 436 3.68 30.38 11.16
CA ARG A 436 5.01 30.30 10.55
C ARG A 436 5.30 31.49 9.62
N GLY A 437 6.47 32.09 9.78
CA GLY A 437 6.95 33.24 9.03
C GLY A 437 6.47 34.59 9.57
N ARG A 438 5.68 34.62 10.65
CA ARG A 438 5.37 35.85 11.37
C ARG A 438 6.55 36.28 12.23
N VAL A 439 6.75 37.59 12.32
CA VAL A 439 7.77 38.22 13.16
C VAL A 439 7.08 39.15 14.16
N GLY A 440 7.56 39.17 15.40
CA GLY A 440 7.03 40.04 16.44
C GLY A 440 7.92 40.03 17.67
N VAL A 441 7.52 40.77 18.70
CA VAL A 441 8.19 40.86 20.00
C VAL A 441 7.51 39.91 20.98
N ILE A 442 8.30 39.19 21.79
CA ILE A 442 7.75 38.37 22.87
C ILE A 442 7.13 39.29 23.93
N LYS A 443 5.84 39.12 24.22
CA LYS A 443 5.16 39.82 25.32
C LYS A 443 5.15 39.02 26.62
N ASN A 444 4.75 37.75 26.53
CA ASN A 444 4.58 36.91 27.71
C ASN A 444 4.97 35.47 27.40
N ARG A 445 5.45 34.76 28.42
CA ARG A 445 5.82 33.35 28.38
C ARG A 445 5.08 32.61 29.49
N GLU A 446 4.14 31.77 29.09
CA GLU A 446 3.38 30.93 30.00
C GLU A 446 4.04 29.56 30.14
N LYS A 447 4.44 29.24 31.37
CA LYS A 447 5.02 27.95 31.73
C LYS A 447 3.93 27.04 32.28
N HIS A 448 3.70 25.93 31.61
CA HIS A 448 2.81 24.87 32.09
C HIS A 448 3.66 23.66 32.52
N LYS A 449 3.58 23.28 33.81
CA LYS A 449 4.29 22.08 34.30
C LYS A 449 3.75 20.84 33.59
N GLY A 450 4.63 20.03 33.01
CA GLY A 450 4.27 18.79 32.31
C GLY A 450 3.67 18.97 30.91
N SER A 451 3.47 20.20 30.44
CA SER A 451 2.95 20.49 29.09
C SER A 451 3.90 21.41 28.31
N PHE A 452 3.54 21.71 27.07
CA PHE A 452 4.32 22.62 26.23
C PHE A 452 4.14 24.06 26.72
N GLU A 453 5.25 24.79 26.84
CA GLU A 453 5.22 26.22 27.12
C GLU A 453 4.67 27.02 25.94
N THR A 454 3.83 28.01 26.26
CA THR A 454 3.18 28.89 25.31
C THR A 454 3.83 30.26 25.36
N VAL A 455 4.12 30.83 24.19
CA VAL A 455 4.76 32.14 24.04
C VAL A 455 3.80 33.05 23.28
N HIS A 456 3.44 34.16 23.92
CA HIS A 456 2.61 35.22 23.35
C HIS A 456 3.50 36.26 22.68
N ILE A 457 3.20 36.53 21.41
CA ILE A 457 4.01 37.38 20.53
C ILE A 457 3.08 38.46 19.97
N GLN A 458 3.54 39.71 20.00
CA GLN A 458 2.87 40.84 19.36
C GLN A 458 3.66 41.26 18.12
N ASP A 459 2.99 41.39 16.97
CA ASP A 459 3.65 41.93 15.77
C ASP A 459 3.70 43.47 15.78
N ALA A 460 4.37 44.05 14.79
CA ALA A 460 4.54 45.50 14.69
C ALA A 460 3.23 46.27 14.42
N GLN A 461 2.14 45.59 14.03
CA GLN A 461 0.81 46.19 13.85
C GLN A 461 -0.05 46.07 15.13
N GLY A 462 0.49 45.46 16.18
CA GLY A 462 -0.20 45.26 17.44
C GLY A 462 -1.01 43.97 17.51
N HIS A 463 -1.05 43.15 16.46
CA HIS A 463 -1.78 41.88 16.51
C HIS A 463 -1.03 40.86 17.36
N GLU A 464 -1.75 40.24 18.29
CA GLU A 464 -1.22 39.24 19.18
C GLU A 464 -1.55 37.82 18.71
N PHE A 465 -0.61 36.91 18.95
CA PHE A 465 -0.81 35.49 18.70
C PHE A 465 0.10 34.64 19.59
N ALA A 466 -0.34 33.42 19.87
CA ALA A 466 0.39 32.46 20.67
C ALA A 466 1.02 31.35 19.81
N THR A 467 2.19 30.85 20.24
CA THR A 467 2.82 29.65 19.66
C THR A 467 3.56 28.84 20.73
N ARG A 468 3.82 27.56 20.44
CA ARG A 468 4.68 26.73 21.31
C ARG A 468 6.12 27.23 21.25
N LEU A 469 6.83 27.20 22.39
CA LEU A 469 8.24 27.61 22.50
C LEU A 469 9.17 26.97 21.46
N GLY A 470 8.94 25.70 21.10
CA GLY A 470 9.74 25.01 20.08
C GLY A 470 9.69 25.65 18.69
N ASN A 471 8.62 26.38 18.38
CA ASN A 471 8.42 27.05 17.09
C ASN A 471 8.93 28.51 17.07
N VAL A 472 9.48 29.00 18.19
CA VAL A 472 9.95 30.40 18.31
C VAL A 472 11.45 30.46 18.09
N PHE A 473 11.93 31.41 17.30
CA PHE A 473 13.35 31.66 17.05
C PHE A 473 13.68 33.13 17.25
N THR A 474 14.59 33.47 18.16
CA THR A 474 14.98 34.85 18.44
C THR A 474 15.90 35.39 17.35
N LEU A 475 15.58 36.56 16.81
CA LEU A 475 16.29 37.21 15.71
C LEU A 475 17.11 38.43 16.16
N GLY A 476 16.75 39.09 17.26
CA GLY A 476 17.40 40.31 17.70
C GLY A 476 17.08 40.69 19.14
N LYS A 477 17.90 41.60 19.68
CA LYS A 477 17.70 42.24 20.99
C LYS A 477 16.71 43.39 20.85
N GLY A 478 15.72 43.49 21.75
CA GLY A 478 14.70 44.53 21.68
C GLY A 478 13.86 44.44 20.40
N THR A 479 13.65 45.57 19.71
CA THR A 479 12.86 45.68 18.47
C THR A 479 13.69 45.56 17.18
N LYS A 480 15.02 45.53 17.27
CA LYS A 480 15.91 45.51 16.10
C LYS A 480 16.40 44.09 15.80
N PRO A 481 16.02 43.47 14.66
CA PRO A 481 16.56 42.17 14.27
C PRO A 481 18.03 42.31 13.86
N TRP A 482 18.84 41.29 14.15
CA TRP A 482 20.23 41.21 13.67
C TRP A 482 20.35 40.80 12.20
N VAL A 483 19.23 40.41 11.58
CA VAL A 483 19.18 39.91 10.22
C VAL A 483 18.17 40.68 9.39
N SER A 484 18.47 40.83 8.10
CA SER A 484 17.57 41.41 7.13
C SER A 484 16.33 40.52 6.95
N LEU A 485 15.16 41.17 6.93
CA LEU A 485 13.86 40.50 6.84
C LEU A 485 13.31 40.58 5.40
N PRO A 486 12.58 39.55 4.94
CA PRO A 486 11.96 39.57 3.63
C PRO A 486 10.86 40.63 3.53
N LYS A 487 10.45 40.94 2.28
CA LYS A 487 9.37 41.90 1.98
C LYS A 487 8.14 41.63 2.84
N GLY A 488 7.66 42.67 3.55
CA GLY A 488 6.55 42.57 4.49
C GLY A 488 6.97 42.41 5.95
N LYS A 489 8.27 42.31 6.26
CA LYS A 489 8.84 42.30 7.63
C LYS A 489 8.19 41.27 8.58
N GLY A 490 7.63 40.19 8.04
CA GLY A 490 6.93 39.16 8.83
C GLY A 490 5.53 39.54 9.30
N ILE A 491 4.92 40.61 8.78
CA ILE A 491 3.54 41.00 9.06
C ILE A 491 2.59 40.22 8.17
N LYS A 492 1.68 39.46 8.79
CA LYS A 492 0.68 38.66 8.08
C LYS A 492 -0.64 39.42 8.02
N LEU A 493 -0.92 40.00 6.86
CA LEU A 493 -2.16 40.69 6.57
C LEU A 493 -3.36 39.72 6.58
N SER A 494 -4.54 40.26 6.87
CA SER A 494 -5.79 39.52 6.74
C SER A 494 -6.09 39.18 5.27
N ILE A 495 -6.99 38.22 5.03
CA ILE A 495 -7.37 37.83 3.65
C ILE A 495 -7.96 39.03 2.90
N ILE A 496 -8.74 39.87 3.59
CA ILE A 496 -9.37 41.06 3.02
C ILE A 496 -8.31 42.12 2.69
N GLU A 497 -7.34 42.34 3.57
CA GLU A 497 -6.23 43.26 3.32
C GLU A 497 -5.33 42.79 2.17
N GLU A 498 -5.02 41.49 2.08
CA GLU A 498 -4.29 40.95 0.94
C GLU A 498 -5.06 41.15 -0.37
N ALA A 499 -6.38 40.95 -0.36
CA ALA A 499 -7.23 41.14 -1.53
C ALA A 499 -7.25 42.61 -1.98
N ARG A 500 -7.46 43.55 -1.05
CA ARG A 500 -7.42 44.99 -1.32
C ARG A 500 -6.06 45.42 -1.87
N LYS A 501 -4.97 44.96 -1.24
CA LYS A 501 -3.60 45.25 -1.69
C LYS A 501 -3.32 44.69 -3.09
N ARG A 502 -3.86 43.52 -3.42
CA ARG A 502 -3.73 42.92 -4.75
C ARG A 502 -4.50 43.71 -5.80
N LEU A 503 -5.74 44.12 -5.50
CA LEU A 503 -6.55 44.94 -6.40
C LEU A 503 -5.88 46.30 -6.66
N ALA A 504 -5.39 46.96 -5.61
CA ALA A 504 -4.66 48.23 -5.74
C ALA A 504 -3.36 48.09 -6.57
N ALA A 505 -2.63 46.98 -6.42
CA ALA A 505 -1.46 46.71 -7.24
C ALA A 505 -1.81 46.43 -8.71
N GLN A 506 -2.93 45.76 -8.96
CA GLN A 506 -3.43 45.51 -10.33
C GLN A 506 -3.85 46.81 -11.00
N SER A 507 -4.63 47.65 -10.32
CA SER A 507 -5.07 48.94 -10.86
C SER A 507 -3.89 49.86 -11.17
N ALA A 508 -2.84 49.86 -10.34
CA ALA A 508 -1.62 50.63 -10.55
C ALA A 508 -0.67 50.07 -11.63
N THR A 509 -0.93 48.87 -12.16
CA THR A 509 -0.16 48.32 -13.30
C THR A 509 -0.90 48.54 -14.62
N THR A 510 -2.23 48.73 -14.57
CA THR A 510 -3.08 49.00 -15.73
C THR A 510 -3.24 50.49 -16.02
N ALA A 511 -3.01 51.35 -15.02
CA ALA A 511 -2.77 52.78 -15.19
C ALA A 511 -1.28 53.01 -15.39
#